data_AF-A0A5Q4ETW0-F1
#
_entry.id   AF-A0A5Q4ETW0-F1
#
_cell.length_a   1.000
_cell.length_b   1.000
_cell.length_c   1.000
_cell.angle_alpha   90.00
_cell.angle_beta   90.00
_cell.angle_gamma   90.00
#
_symmetry.space_group_name_H-M   'P 1'
#
loop_
_entity.id
_entity.type
_entity.pdbx_description
1 polymer ?
#
loop_
_entity_poly.entity_id
_entity_poly.type
_entity_poly.pdbx_seq_one_letter_code
_entity_poly.pdbx_strand_id
1 'polypeptide(L)'
;MGDPLVTVGAALLGLAMLGAVAILFAWLLRRSEIPGGALAAGLTGGLIAGALLGPGVLGRAAPELHESMFLGGVAERAELERAELEIEGAAAALESTGVSEAALREHLEAGENELAALRDDLTWARDDRRGIFNAAALLAFSIILITAPWRSAGRPRADDEPAQGPILSGLCSLLVAGVPAALLSVWTLGLDRPQALAFGAAIGIGAMCPGLRARVVGSPGRRRGVDRSAITAFVGGALVISALTLSNILTAMFALPLLALLIAMRAPASRTVKRVLKGMSSSVMAPVLTALACIHFDPVAGASTWPFWIAILIAVVFSSDGRWLGGWLGWWSGGTELARGEAWRRSAASLNAGVGAVQIGAALALAGAGLLNDRLLMAVAVGAITVELTAGVRIHFARMFDRGEPFAPPSPPDA
;
A
#
# COMPACT_ATOMS: atom_id res chain seq x y z
N MET A 1 24.76 13.58 -17.97
CA MET A 1 24.68 12.96 -16.63
C MET A 1 24.67 14.06 -15.57
N GLY A 2 23.52 14.29 -14.93
CA GLY A 2 23.42 15.23 -13.82
C GLY A 2 24.23 14.77 -12.61
N ASP A 3 24.65 15.71 -11.76
CA ASP A 3 25.34 15.39 -10.51
C ASP A 3 24.45 14.48 -9.63
N PRO A 4 24.89 13.26 -9.26
CA PRO A 4 24.10 12.34 -8.46
C PRO A 4 23.69 12.93 -7.09
N LEU A 5 24.43 13.90 -6.56
CA LEU A 5 24.07 14.60 -5.33
C LEU A 5 22.84 15.49 -5.53
N VAL A 6 22.71 16.12 -6.70
CA VAL A 6 21.56 16.98 -7.05
C VAL A 6 20.30 16.13 -7.24
N THR A 7 20.41 14.99 -7.93
CA THR A 7 19.26 14.09 -8.11
C THR A 7 18.79 13.54 -6.77
N VAL A 8 19.67 13.05 -5.90
CA VAL A 8 19.30 12.57 -4.56
C VAL A 8 18.71 13.70 -3.72
N GLY A 9 19.31 14.90 -3.75
CA GLY A 9 18.81 16.07 -3.04
C GLY A 9 17.38 16.44 -3.43
N ALA A 10 17.07 16.45 -4.73
CA ALA A 10 15.73 16.72 -5.24
C ALA A 10 14.70 15.66 -4.81
N ALA A 11 15.07 14.37 -4.83
CA ALA A 11 14.17 13.30 -4.36
C ALA A 11 13.92 13.40 -2.85
N LEU A 12 14.95 13.68 -2.05
CA LEU A 12 14.81 13.86 -0.61
C LEU A 12 13.93 15.07 -0.28
N LEU A 13 14.07 16.17 -1.04
CA LEU A 13 13.20 17.33 -0.92
C LEU A 13 11.75 16.98 -1.31
N GLY A 14 11.55 16.26 -2.41
CA GLY A 14 10.24 15.76 -2.84
C GLY A 14 9.57 14.88 -1.78
N LEU A 15 10.31 13.94 -1.19
CA LEU A 15 9.85 13.09 -0.08
C LEU A 15 9.49 13.91 1.17
N ALA A 16 10.32 14.90 1.52
CA ALA A 16 10.05 15.78 2.65
C ALA A 16 8.79 16.62 2.43
N MET A 17 8.62 17.19 1.24
CA MET A 17 7.42 17.94 0.86
C MET A 17 6.18 17.05 0.87
N LEU A 18 6.25 15.87 0.23
CA LEU A 18 5.17 14.90 0.21
C LEU A 18 4.74 14.50 1.63
N GLY A 19 5.71 14.18 2.48
CA GLY A 19 5.45 13.84 3.87
C GLY A 19 4.85 15.00 4.66
N ALA A 20 5.37 16.22 4.51
CA ALA A 20 4.85 17.39 5.20
C ALA A 20 3.38 17.67 4.82
N VAL A 21 3.06 17.64 3.53
CA VAL A 21 1.70 17.87 3.02
C VAL A 21 0.76 16.75 3.47
N ALA A 22 1.18 15.49 3.40
CA ALA A 22 0.40 14.34 3.86
C ALA A 22 0.09 14.39 5.37
N ILE A 23 1.09 14.77 6.19
CA ILE A 23 0.93 14.92 7.63
C ILE A 23 0.00 16.10 7.95
N LEU A 24 0.10 17.21 7.23
CA LEU A 24 -0.76 18.38 7.39
C LEU A 24 -2.22 18.02 7.12
N PHE A 25 -2.54 17.38 5.99
CA PHE A 25 -3.90 16.96 5.68
C PHE A 25 -4.41 15.92 6.67
N ALA A 26 -3.58 14.94 7.05
CA ALA A 26 -3.95 13.97 8.07
C ALA A 26 -4.30 14.63 9.41
N TRP A 27 -3.56 15.68 9.79
CA TRP A 27 -3.82 16.45 11.00
C TRP A 27 -5.11 17.27 10.90
N LEU A 28 -5.38 17.91 9.76
CA LEU A 28 -6.63 18.64 9.52
C LEU A 28 -7.84 17.69 9.59
N LEU A 29 -7.80 16.56 8.88
CA LEU A 29 -8.89 15.57 8.86
C LEU A 29 -9.14 14.94 10.23
N ARG A 30 -8.10 14.81 11.07
CA ARG A 30 -8.26 14.36 12.46
C ARG A 30 -9.05 15.34 13.29
N ARG A 31 -8.83 16.65 13.09
CA ARG A 31 -9.60 17.69 13.78
C ARG A 31 -11.06 17.72 13.34
N SER A 32 -11.34 17.30 12.10
CA SER A 32 -12.70 17.13 11.59
C SER A 32 -13.38 15.82 12.01
N GLU A 33 -12.76 15.02 12.88
CA GLU A 33 -13.32 13.79 13.45
C GLU A 33 -13.88 12.78 12.44
N ILE A 34 -13.22 12.61 11.29
CA ILE A 34 -13.76 11.73 10.24
C ILE A 34 -13.98 10.28 10.74
N PRO A 35 -14.98 9.57 10.17
CA PRO A 35 -15.23 8.15 10.47
C PRO A 35 -13.96 7.29 10.31
N GLY A 36 -13.78 6.32 11.20
CA GLY A 36 -12.54 5.51 11.28
C GLY A 36 -11.40 6.17 12.08
N GLY A 37 -11.50 7.47 12.35
CA GLY A 37 -10.62 8.26 13.21
C GLY A 37 -9.20 8.41 12.66
N ALA A 38 -8.20 8.50 13.55
CA ALA A 38 -6.84 8.93 13.19
C ALA A 38 -6.11 8.14 12.10
N LEU A 39 -6.45 6.85 11.89
CA LEU A 39 -5.84 6.06 10.82
C LEU A 39 -6.51 6.36 9.48
N ALA A 40 -7.85 6.33 9.41
CA ALA A 40 -8.59 6.75 8.23
C ALA A 40 -8.18 8.18 7.82
N ALA A 41 -8.10 9.10 8.77
CA ALA A 41 -7.62 10.46 8.53
C ALA A 41 -6.18 10.50 8.00
N GLY A 42 -5.30 9.62 8.50
CA GLY A 42 -3.95 9.44 7.98
C GLY A 42 -3.95 9.00 6.52
N LEU A 43 -4.64 7.91 6.20
CA LEU A 43 -4.68 7.38 4.84
C LEU A 43 -5.35 8.36 3.86
N THR A 44 -6.51 8.90 4.21
CA THR A 44 -7.21 9.90 3.39
C THR A 44 -6.38 11.17 3.21
N GLY A 45 -5.69 11.64 4.25
CA GLY A 45 -4.79 12.79 4.14
C GLY A 45 -3.61 12.53 3.20
N GLY A 46 -3.06 11.31 3.24
CA GLY A 46 -2.04 10.87 2.29
C GLY A 46 -2.56 10.77 0.86
N LEU A 47 -3.76 10.24 0.64
CA LEU A 47 -4.41 10.18 -0.68
C LEU A 47 -4.57 11.59 -1.28
N ILE A 48 -5.07 12.55 -0.48
CA ILE A 48 -5.23 13.94 -0.91
C ILE A 48 -3.87 14.55 -1.25
N ALA A 49 -2.86 14.36 -0.40
CA ALA A 49 -1.52 14.87 -0.64
C ALA A 49 -0.89 14.29 -1.91
N GLY A 50 -1.00 12.98 -2.13
CA GLY A 50 -0.49 12.32 -3.32
C GLY A 50 -1.23 12.76 -4.59
N ALA A 51 -2.55 12.96 -4.53
CA ALA A 51 -3.32 13.49 -5.67
C ALA A 51 -2.96 14.95 -6.01
N LEU A 52 -2.75 15.79 -4.99
CA LEU A 52 -2.37 17.20 -5.16
C LEU A 52 -0.93 17.36 -5.67
N LEU A 53 0.00 16.56 -5.16
CA LEU A 53 1.40 16.60 -5.55
C LEU A 53 1.71 15.71 -6.76
N GLY A 54 0.75 14.90 -7.20
CA GLY A 54 0.91 13.98 -8.31
C GLY A 54 0.65 14.61 -9.69
N PRO A 55 0.59 13.78 -10.74
CA PRO A 55 0.52 14.24 -12.12
C PRO A 55 -0.75 15.02 -12.45
N GLY A 56 -1.87 14.72 -11.77
CA GLY A 56 -3.17 15.34 -12.06
C GLY A 56 -3.28 16.82 -11.66
N VAL A 57 -2.49 17.27 -10.68
CA VAL A 57 -2.56 18.65 -10.15
C VAL A 57 -1.19 19.34 -10.28
N LEU A 58 -0.19 18.94 -9.48
CA LEU A 58 1.14 19.54 -9.58
C LEU A 58 1.78 19.29 -10.95
N GLY A 59 1.64 18.08 -11.49
CA GLY A 59 2.17 17.77 -12.83
C GLY A 59 1.56 18.61 -13.96
N ARG A 60 0.34 19.12 -13.80
CA ARG A 60 -0.29 20.03 -14.78
C ARG A 60 0.03 21.50 -14.50
N ALA A 61 0.07 21.90 -13.23
CA ALA A 61 0.31 23.29 -12.84
C ALA A 61 1.78 23.69 -12.94
N ALA A 62 2.70 22.76 -12.65
CA ALA A 62 4.15 22.95 -12.65
C ALA A 62 4.86 21.64 -13.06
N PRO A 63 4.79 21.24 -14.34
CA PRO A 63 5.33 19.96 -14.83
C PRO A 63 6.82 19.78 -14.53
N GLU A 64 7.64 20.82 -14.75
CA GLU A 64 9.09 20.80 -14.47
C GLU A 64 9.40 20.53 -12.98
N LEU A 65 8.60 21.12 -12.09
CA LEU A 65 8.74 20.94 -10.64
C LEU A 65 8.35 19.50 -10.24
N HIS A 66 7.25 19.00 -10.78
CA HIS A 66 6.80 17.63 -10.54
C HIS A 66 7.83 16.61 -11.06
N GLU A 67 8.35 16.81 -12.26
CA GLU A 67 9.31 15.91 -12.87
C GLU A 67 10.64 15.92 -12.13
N SER A 68 11.17 17.09 -11.79
CA SER A 68 12.44 17.18 -11.04
C SER A 68 12.35 16.54 -9.65
N MET A 69 11.23 16.72 -8.94
CA MET A 69 11.04 16.22 -7.56
C MET A 69 10.61 14.76 -7.49
N PHE A 70 9.75 14.28 -8.40
CA PHE A 70 9.06 12.99 -8.26
C PHE A 70 9.36 11.98 -9.36
N LEU A 71 9.50 12.40 -10.62
CA LEU A 71 9.68 11.46 -11.73
C LEU A 71 11.15 11.23 -12.12
N GLY A 72 12.00 12.25 -12.00
CA GLY A 72 13.34 12.23 -12.58
C GLY A 72 13.31 12.37 -14.11
N GLY A 73 14.46 12.25 -14.74
CA GLY A 73 14.54 12.20 -16.21
C GLY A 73 14.32 13.54 -16.92
N VAL A 74 14.45 14.69 -16.25
CA VAL A 74 14.15 16.02 -16.86
C VAL A 74 15.10 16.32 -18.02
N ALA A 75 16.40 16.04 -17.84
CA ALA A 75 17.39 16.28 -18.88
C ALA A 75 17.19 15.33 -20.06
N GLU A 76 16.95 14.06 -19.76
CA GLU A 76 16.74 12.96 -20.70
C GLU A 76 15.46 13.18 -21.52
N ARG A 77 14.37 13.66 -20.89
CA ARG A 77 13.15 14.05 -21.58
C ARG A 77 13.38 15.25 -22.49
N ALA A 78 14.07 16.28 -22.01
CA ALA A 78 14.35 17.47 -22.82
C ALA A 78 15.27 17.14 -24.00
N GLU A 79 16.12 16.13 -23.88
CA GLU A 79 16.97 15.61 -24.96
C GLU A 79 16.14 14.79 -25.96
N LEU A 80 15.25 13.93 -25.48
CA LEU A 80 14.29 13.21 -26.32
C LEU A 80 13.40 14.16 -27.13
N GLU A 81 12.80 15.18 -26.49
CA GLU A 81 11.97 16.16 -27.18
C GLU A 81 12.77 16.98 -28.21
N ARG A 82 14.05 17.29 -27.94
CA ARG A 82 14.93 17.96 -28.90
C ARG A 82 15.23 17.06 -30.11
N ALA A 83 15.56 15.80 -29.87
CA ALA A 83 15.82 14.83 -30.94
C ALA A 83 14.58 14.59 -31.81
N GLU A 84 13.39 14.48 -31.20
CA GLU A 84 12.12 14.36 -31.94
C GLU A 84 11.90 15.56 -32.88
N LEU A 85 12.09 16.77 -32.38
CA LEU A 85 11.98 18.00 -33.18
C LEU A 85 13.04 18.10 -34.29
N GLU A 86 14.28 17.65 -34.02
CA GLU A 86 15.35 17.64 -35.01
C GLU A 86 15.09 16.64 -36.14
N ILE A 87 14.62 15.44 -35.82
CA ILE A 87 14.24 14.42 -36.80
C ILE A 87 13.05 14.87 -37.64
N GLU A 88 12.00 15.41 -37.01
CA GLU A 88 10.83 15.95 -37.73
C GLU A 88 11.22 17.11 -38.65
N GLY A 89 12.06 18.03 -38.17
CA GLY A 89 12.57 19.15 -38.96
C GLY A 89 13.44 18.72 -40.13
N ALA A 90 14.32 17.73 -39.92
CA ALA A 90 15.18 17.18 -40.96
C ALA A 90 14.36 16.39 -42.01
N ALA A 91 13.37 15.60 -41.59
CA ALA A 91 12.46 14.91 -42.49
C ALA A 91 11.69 15.89 -43.39
N ALA A 92 11.13 16.96 -42.82
CA ALA A 92 10.44 18.00 -43.59
C ALA A 92 11.37 18.71 -44.59
N ALA A 93 12.64 18.95 -44.21
CA ALA A 93 13.64 19.53 -45.11
C ALA A 93 14.01 18.58 -46.25
N LEU A 94 14.20 17.29 -45.99
CA LEU A 94 14.47 16.26 -47.00
C LEU A 94 13.31 16.11 -47.99
N GLU A 95 12.07 16.16 -47.51
CA GLU A 95 10.88 16.17 -48.37
C GLU A 95 10.85 17.40 -49.28
N SER A 96 11.13 18.59 -48.72
CA SER A 96 11.10 19.85 -49.49
C SER A 96 12.18 19.94 -50.58
N THR A 97 13.30 19.23 -50.41
CA THR A 97 14.42 19.22 -51.35
C THR A 97 14.29 18.14 -52.43
N GLY A 98 13.22 17.34 -52.39
CA GLY A 98 12.94 16.31 -53.40
C GLY A 98 13.87 15.11 -53.33
N VAL A 99 14.39 14.79 -52.14
CA VAL A 99 15.21 13.60 -51.89
C VAL A 99 14.39 12.32 -52.16
N SER A 100 15.05 11.24 -52.57
CA SER A 100 14.38 9.97 -52.84
C SER A 100 13.70 9.40 -51.59
N GLU A 101 12.56 8.73 -51.76
CA GLU A 101 11.85 8.07 -50.65
C GLU A 101 12.73 7.06 -49.89
N ALA A 102 13.69 6.43 -50.57
CA ALA A 102 14.61 5.50 -49.94
C ALA A 102 15.52 6.20 -48.91
N ALA A 103 16.04 7.39 -49.24
CA ALA A 103 16.89 8.15 -48.33
C ALA A 103 16.08 8.81 -47.19
N LEU A 104 14.83 9.22 -47.44
CA LEU A 104 13.93 9.67 -46.37
C LEU A 104 13.65 8.53 -45.38
N ARG A 105 13.38 7.31 -45.89
CA ARG A 105 13.15 6.14 -45.04
C ARG A 105 14.38 5.79 -44.20
N GLU A 106 15.56 5.78 -44.81
CA GLU A 106 16.82 5.54 -44.10
C GLU A 106 17.04 6.56 -42.97
N HIS A 107 16.73 7.84 -43.22
CA HIS A 107 16.82 8.88 -42.19
C HIS A 107 15.83 8.66 -41.04
N LEU A 108 14.57 8.32 -41.34
CA LEU A 108 13.56 8.04 -40.31
C LEU A 108 13.89 6.78 -39.50
N GLU A 109 14.42 5.73 -40.14
CA GLU A 109 14.86 4.51 -39.46
C GLU A 109 16.06 4.79 -38.53
N ALA A 110 17.03 5.61 -38.96
CA ALA A 110 18.12 6.05 -38.11
C ALA A 110 17.61 6.88 -36.93
N GLY A 111 16.66 7.79 -37.17
CA GLY A 111 16.02 8.61 -36.14
C GLY A 111 15.26 7.77 -35.10
N GLU A 112 14.46 6.78 -35.51
CA GLU A 112 13.76 5.90 -34.56
C GLU A 112 14.72 5.09 -33.67
N ASN A 113 15.87 4.66 -34.21
CA ASN A 113 16.89 3.98 -33.39
C ASN A 113 17.51 4.92 -32.35
N GLU A 114 17.74 6.19 -32.71
CA GLU A 114 18.22 7.23 -31.78
C GLU A 114 17.17 7.55 -30.71
N LEU A 115 15.90 7.72 -31.11
CA LEU A 115 14.79 7.93 -30.19
C LEU A 115 14.58 6.75 -29.25
N ALA A 116 14.75 5.51 -29.73
CA ALA A 116 14.67 4.31 -28.90
C ALA A 116 15.72 4.33 -27.78
N ALA A 117 16.98 4.70 -28.08
CA ALA A 117 18.03 4.83 -27.08
C ALA A 117 17.71 5.91 -26.04
N LEU A 118 17.22 7.07 -26.48
CA LEU A 118 16.83 8.16 -25.56
C LEU A 118 15.61 7.80 -24.70
N ARG A 119 14.66 7.00 -25.23
CA ARG A 119 13.52 6.46 -24.46
C ARG A 119 13.99 5.48 -23.39
N ASP A 120 14.99 4.66 -23.69
CA ASP A 120 15.60 3.74 -22.71
C ASP A 120 16.31 4.51 -21.60
N ASP A 121 17.08 5.54 -21.95
CA ASP A 121 17.76 6.41 -20.97
C ASP A 121 16.77 7.14 -20.05
N LEU A 122 15.67 7.67 -20.62
CA LEU A 122 14.58 8.28 -19.85
C LEU A 122 13.91 7.27 -18.90
N THR A 123 13.69 6.05 -19.37
CA THR A 123 13.10 4.97 -18.57
C THR A 123 14.02 4.61 -17.41
N TRP A 124 15.32 4.46 -17.68
CA TRP A 124 16.32 4.18 -16.67
C TRP A 124 16.41 5.28 -15.60
N ALA A 125 16.42 6.55 -16.01
CA ALA A 125 16.45 7.69 -15.09
C ALA A 125 15.20 7.76 -14.19
N ARG A 126 14.03 7.40 -14.74
CA ARG A 126 12.77 7.31 -13.97
C ARG A 126 12.76 6.14 -13.00
N ASP A 127 13.30 5.00 -13.40
CA ASP A 127 13.38 3.82 -12.54
C ASP A 127 14.38 4.02 -11.39
N ASP A 128 15.50 4.69 -11.63
CA ASP A 128 16.43 5.10 -10.56
C ASP A 128 15.74 6.02 -9.54
N ARG A 129 14.98 7.03 -10.04
CA ARG A 129 14.17 7.91 -9.17
C ARG A 129 13.15 7.11 -8.37
N ARG A 130 12.39 6.22 -9.01
CA ARG A 130 11.41 5.34 -8.36
C ARG A 130 12.07 4.47 -7.30
N GLY A 131 13.31 4.01 -7.51
CA GLY A 131 14.09 3.26 -6.54
C GLY A 131 14.20 3.97 -5.18
N ILE A 132 14.42 5.28 -5.17
CA ILE A 132 14.49 6.09 -3.94
C ILE A 132 13.14 6.12 -3.21
N PHE A 133 12.04 6.33 -3.95
CA PHE A 133 10.69 6.35 -3.40
C PHE A 133 10.26 4.97 -2.89
N ASN A 134 10.63 3.91 -3.60
CA ASN A 134 10.42 2.52 -3.19
C ASN A 134 11.19 2.21 -1.90
N ALA A 135 12.44 2.68 -1.77
CA ALA A 135 13.21 2.52 -0.54
C ALA A 135 12.56 3.26 0.65
N ALA A 136 12.05 4.47 0.43
CA ALA A 136 11.30 5.22 1.44
C ALA A 136 9.98 4.51 1.84
N ALA A 137 9.25 3.98 0.86
CA ALA A 137 8.05 3.19 1.09
C ALA A 137 8.35 1.92 1.90
N LEU A 138 9.40 1.18 1.54
CA LEU A 138 9.83 -0.02 2.26
C LEU A 138 10.27 0.30 3.69
N LEU A 139 10.97 1.42 3.91
CA LEU A 139 11.34 1.88 5.24
C LEU A 139 10.10 2.20 6.09
N ALA A 140 9.15 2.97 5.53
CA ALA A 140 7.92 3.31 6.23
C ALA A 140 7.06 2.07 6.52
N PHE A 141 6.95 1.15 5.56
CA PHE A 141 6.28 -0.13 5.72
C PHE A 141 6.94 -0.99 6.81
N SER A 142 8.27 -1.08 6.79
CA SER A 142 9.08 -1.76 7.81
C SER A 142 8.81 -1.23 9.20
N ILE A 143 8.77 0.11 9.37
CA ILE A 143 8.45 0.73 10.65
C ILE A 143 7.05 0.32 11.11
N ILE A 144 6.04 0.41 10.24
CA ILE A 144 4.65 0.01 10.57
C ILE A 144 4.61 -1.45 11.01
N LEU A 145 5.25 -2.32 10.23
CA LEU A 145 5.32 -3.73 10.49
C LEU A 145 6.02 -4.05 11.82
N ILE A 146 7.12 -3.37 12.19
CA ILE A 146 7.80 -3.53 13.49
C ILE A 146 6.93 -2.98 14.64
N THR A 147 6.15 -1.92 14.41
CA THR A 147 5.30 -1.35 15.47
C THR A 147 4.18 -2.30 15.91
N ALA A 148 3.69 -3.17 15.02
CA ALA A 148 2.62 -4.13 15.31
C ALA A 148 2.99 -5.13 16.42
N PRO A 149 4.09 -5.92 16.32
CA PRO A 149 4.53 -6.86 17.33
C PRO A 149 5.04 -6.18 18.62
N TRP A 150 5.55 -4.95 18.56
CA TRP A 150 5.94 -4.23 19.78
C TRP A 150 4.77 -3.75 20.64
N ARG A 151 3.61 -3.49 20.04
CA ARG A 151 2.36 -3.32 20.81
C ARG A 151 1.96 -4.60 21.52
N SER A 152 2.38 -5.72 20.94
CA SER A 152 1.94 -7.07 21.20
C SER A 152 2.83 -7.82 22.22
N ALA A 153 4.10 -7.43 22.32
CA ALA A 153 5.06 -7.94 23.29
C ALA A 153 4.71 -7.53 24.73
N GLY A 154 3.80 -8.29 25.35
CA GLY A 154 3.61 -8.38 26.81
C GLY A 154 4.18 -9.70 27.34
N ARG A 155 4.55 -9.75 28.63
CA ARG A 155 5.04 -11.00 29.25
C ARG A 155 3.97 -12.09 29.16
N PRO A 156 4.29 -13.29 28.62
CA PRO A 156 3.34 -14.38 28.56
C PRO A 156 2.86 -14.76 29.97
N ARG A 157 1.57 -15.07 30.11
CA ARG A 157 0.95 -15.57 31.36
C ARG A 157 0.59 -17.04 31.18
N ALA A 158 0.47 -17.76 32.30
CA ALA A 158 0.13 -19.18 32.29
C ALA A 158 -1.20 -19.50 31.58
N ASP A 159 -2.12 -18.52 31.50
CA ASP A 159 -3.44 -18.67 30.88
C ASP A 159 -3.48 -18.26 29.39
N ASP A 160 -2.33 -17.97 28.76
CA ASP A 160 -2.31 -17.57 27.36
C ASP A 160 -2.65 -18.77 26.45
N GLU A 161 -3.64 -18.59 25.58
CA GLU A 161 -4.06 -19.62 24.62
C GLU A 161 -2.90 -20.11 23.71
N PRO A 162 -2.98 -21.37 23.23
CA PRO A 162 -2.00 -21.91 22.30
C PRO A 162 -1.95 -21.07 21.01
N ALA A 163 -0.74 -20.87 20.49
CA ALA A 163 -0.48 -19.98 19.34
C ALA A 163 -1.14 -20.44 18.03
N GLN A 164 -1.61 -21.69 17.95
CA GLN A 164 -2.14 -22.32 16.73
C GLN A 164 -3.36 -21.58 16.17
N GLY A 165 -4.35 -21.24 17.01
CA GLY A 165 -5.57 -20.55 16.58
C GLY A 165 -5.30 -19.20 15.89
N PRO A 166 -4.54 -18.27 16.51
CA PRO A 166 -4.15 -17.02 15.88
C PRO A 166 -3.35 -17.17 14.58
N ILE A 167 -2.41 -18.12 14.54
CA ILE A 167 -1.58 -18.38 13.35
C ILE A 167 -2.48 -18.81 12.19
N LEU A 168 -3.33 -19.80 12.43
CA LEU A 168 -4.21 -20.35 11.41
C LEU A 168 -5.27 -19.33 10.97
N SER A 169 -5.77 -18.52 11.90
CA SER A 169 -6.67 -17.39 11.62
C SER A 169 -6.03 -16.39 10.64
N GLY A 170 -4.76 -16.06 10.84
CA GLY A 170 -4.01 -15.20 9.92
C GLY A 170 -3.83 -15.85 8.54
N LEU A 171 -3.34 -17.09 8.49
CA LEU A 171 -3.10 -17.81 7.22
C LEU A 171 -4.38 -18.01 6.42
N CYS A 172 -5.48 -18.41 7.07
CA CYS A 172 -6.78 -18.54 6.42
C CYS A 172 -7.29 -17.18 5.92
N SER A 173 -7.07 -16.08 6.65
CA SER A 173 -7.41 -14.72 6.19
C SER A 173 -6.63 -14.34 4.93
N LEU A 174 -5.33 -14.65 4.88
CA LEU A 174 -4.51 -14.42 3.70
C LEU A 174 -5.04 -15.21 2.49
N LEU A 175 -5.33 -16.49 2.67
CA LEU A 175 -5.77 -17.37 1.58
C LEU A 175 -7.17 -16.99 1.08
N VAL A 176 -8.11 -16.76 2.00
CA VAL A 176 -9.52 -16.46 1.67
C VAL A 176 -9.67 -15.07 1.08
N ALA A 177 -8.84 -14.09 1.48
CA ALA A 177 -8.85 -12.78 0.85
C ALA A 177 -8.04 -12.76 -0.47
N GLY A 178 -6.83 -13.30 -0.45
CA GLY A 178 -5.87 -13.14 -1.55
C GLY A 178 -6.14 -14.04 -2.75
N VAL A 179 -6.46 -15.32 -2.55
CA VAL A 179 -6.64 -16.27 -3.67
C VAL A 179 -7.87 -15.91 -4.51
N PRO A 180 -9.06 -15.67 -3.92
CA PRO A 180 -10.21 -15.24 -4.72
C PRO A 180 -10.01 -13.88 -5.40
N ALA A 181 -9.34 -12.92 -4.73
CA ALA A 181 -9.03 -11.63 -5.34
C ALA A 181 -8.11 -11.79 -6.58
N ALA A 182 -7.09 -12.64 -6.51
CA ALA A 182 -6.23 -12.95 -7.64
C ALA A 182 -7.04 -13.60 -8.79
N LEU A 183 -7.82 -14.64 -8.50
CA LEU A 183 -8.62 -15.34 -9.51
C LEU A 183 -9.64 -14.42 -10.19
N LEU A 184 -10.36 -13.61 -9.41
CA LEU A 184 -11.31 -12.65 -9.94
C LEU A 184 -10.63 -11.55 -10.75
N SER A 185 -9.42 -11.13 -10.37
CA SER A 185 -8.68 -10.13 -11.15
C SER A 185 -8.24 -10.66 -12.51
N VAL A 186 -7.86 -11.94 -12.62
CA VAL A 186 -7.61 -12.57 -13.94
C VAL A 186 -8.90 -12.59 -14.77
N TRP A 187 -10.01 -13.03 -14.15
CA TRP A 187 -11.26 -13.23 -14.87
C TRP A 187 -11.95 -11.92 -15.29
N THR A 188 -11.93 -10.91 -14.42
CA THR A 188 -12.67 -9.65 -14.63
C THR A 188 -11.81 -8.53 -15.20
N LEU A 189 -10.53 -8.46 -14.85
CA LEU A 189 -9.65 -7.37 -15.27
C LEU A 189 -8.67 -7.80 -16.38
N GLY A 190 -8.62 -9.08 -16.71
CA GLY A 190 -7.68 -9.61 -17.71
C GLY A 190 -6.21 -9.50 -17.29
N LEU A 191 -5.93 -9.45 -15.98
CA LEU A 191 -4.56 -9.37 -15.49
C LEU A 191 -3.77 -10.62 -15.87
N ASP A 192 -2.48 -10.43 -16.14
CA ASP A 192 -1.55 -11.54 -16.20
C ASP A 192 -1.42 -12.21 -14.81
N ARG A 193 -0.88 -13.44 -14.80
CA ARG A 193 -0.77 -14.21 -13.56
C ARG A 193 0.10 -13.52 -12.51
N PRO A 194 1.26 -12.93 -12.83
CA PRO A 194 2.09 -12.21 -11.85
C PRO A 194 1.36 -11.02 -11.22
N GLN A 195 0.68 -10.16 -12.00
CA GLN A 195 -0.04 -9.01 -11.47
C GLN A 195 -1.24 -9.43 -10.63
N ALA A 196 -1.97 -10.46 -11.07
CA ALA A 196 -3.09 -11.01 -10.30
C ALA A 196 -2.63 -11.57 -8.94
N LEU A 197 -1.53 -12.33 -8.93
CA LEU A 197 -0.95 -12.86 -7.69
C LEU A 197 -0.45 -11.75 -6.77
N ALA A 198 0.21 -10.73 -7.31
CA ALA A 198 0.67 -9.58 -6.54
C ALA A 198 -0.50 -8.77 -5.96
N PHE A 199 -1.55 -8.53 -6.76
CA PHE A 199 -2.75 -7.84 -6.32
C PHE A 199 -3.47 -8.61 -5.20
N GLY A 200 -3.67 -9.92 -5.38
CA GLY A 200 -4.20 -10.80 -4.34
C GLY A 200 -3.32 -10.87 -3.10
N ALA A 201 -1.99 -10.92 -3.25
CA ALA A 201 -1.06 -10.92 -2.14
C ALA A 201 -1.12 -9.63 -1.31
N ALA A 202 -1.19 -8.46 -1.94
CA ALA A 202 -1.33 -7.18 -1.24
C ALA A 202 -2.61 -7.15 -0.37
N ILE A 203 -3.74 -7.60 -0.94
CA ILE A 203 -5.02 -7.72 -0.22
C ILE A 203 -4.92 -8.76 0.91
N GLY A 204 -4.37 -9.94 0.63
CA GLY A 204 -4.23 -11.03 1.59
C GLY A 204 -3.33 -10.70 2.78
N ILE A 205 -2.21 -10.01 2.55
CA ILE A 205 -1.31 -9.53 3.60
C ILE A 205 -2.03 -8.51 4.50
N GLY A 206 -2.80 -7.61 3.89
CA GLY A 206 -3.68 -6.70 4.61
C GLY A 206 -4.67 -7.44 5.51
N ALA A 207 -5.39 -8.42 4.94
CA ALA A 207 -6.37 -9.23 5.65
C ALA A 207 -5.78 -10.03 6.82
N MET A 208 -4.56 -10.55 6.66
CA MET A 208 -3.86 -11.34 7.67
C MET A 208 -3.49 -10.53 8.92
N CYS A 209 -3.27 -9.21 8.78
CA CYS A 209 -2.85 -8.38 9.90
C CYS A 209 -4.00 -8.10 10.90
N PRO A 210 -3.76 -8.25 12.21
CA PRO A 210 -4.65 -7.69 13.21
C PRO A 210 -4.52 -6.17 13.19
N GLY A 211 -5.62 -5.46 12.95
CA GLY A 211 -5.59 -4.01 12.76
C GLY A 211 -4.91 -3.23 13.89
N LEU A 212 -4.16 -2.18 13.51
CA LEU A 212 -3.51 -1.19 14.38
C LEU A 212 -4.38 -0.61 15.52
N ARG A 213 -5.71 -0.72 15.44
CA ARG A 213 -6.69 -0.20 16.41
C ARG A 213 -7.57 -1.27 17.06
N ALA A 214 -7.12 -2.53 17.16
CA ALA A 214 -7.88 -3.58 17.85
C ALA A 214 -8.26 -3.21 19.31
N ARG A 215 -9.38 -2.52 19.51
CA ARG A 215 -10.12 -2.50 20.76
C ARG A 215 -11.07 -3.69 20.67
N VAL A 216 -10.65 -4.79 21.31
CA VAL A 216 -11.48 -5.98 21.45
C VAL A 216 -12.78 -5.56 22.13
N VAL A 217 -13.90 -5.89 21.49
CA VAL A 217 -15.24 -5.77 22.07
C VAL A 217 -15.28 -6.70 23.28
N GLY A 218 -15.39 -6.13 24.48
CA GLY A 218 -16.07 -6.78 25.61
C GLY A 218 -15.43 -7.94 26.38
N SER A 219 -14.10 -8.16 26.42
CA SER A 219 -13.57 -9.00 27.54
C SER A 219 -12.20 -8.57 28.10
N PRO A 220 -12.09 -8.41 29.44
CA PRO A 220 -10.85 -8.13 30.13
C PRO A 220 -10.02 -9.44 30.25
N GLY A 221 -9.31 -9.80 29.19
CA GLY A 221 -8.41 -10.97 29.18
C GLY A 221 -7.82 -11.31 27.81
N ARG A 222 -8.54 -10.98 26.73
CA ARG A 222 -8.28 -11.48 25.36
C ARG A 222 -7.36 -10.65 24.47
N ARG A 223 -6.60 -9.69 25.02
CA ARG A 223 -5.76 -8.80 24.19
C ARG A 223 -4.58 -9.50 23.49
N ARG A 224 -4.15 -10.69 23.95
CA ARG A 224 -2.86 -11.31 23.56
C ARG A 224 -2.90 -12.37 22.45
N GLY A 225 -4.05 -12.99 22.16
CA GLY A 225 -4.18 -13.88 20.98
C GLY A 225 -3.98 -13.12 19.66
N VAL A 226 -4.41 -11.86 19.64
CA VAL A 226 -4.24 -10.90 18.54
C VAL A 226 -2.76 -10.51 18.35
N ASP A 227 -1.94 -10.69 19.37
CA ASP A 227 -0.55 -10.24 19.38
C ASP A 227 0.40 -11.20 18.65
N ARG A 228 0.06 -12.50 18.62
CA ARG A 228 0.81 -13.54 17.90
C ARG A 228 0.43 -13.61 16.42
N SER A 229 -0.84 -13.38 16.07
CA SER A 229 -1.25 -13.29 14.66
C SER A 229 -0.60 -12.11 13.94
N ALA A 230 -0.23 -11.03 14.65
CA ALA A 230 0.54 -9.92 14.09
C ALA A 230 1.96 -10.34 13.63
N ILE A 231 2.62 -11.19 14.42
CA ILE A 231 3.94 -11.74 14.11
C ILE A 231 3.83 -12.71 12.93
N THR A 232 2.82 -13.58 12.94
CA THR A 232 2.53 -14.45 11.80
C THR A 232 2.22 -13.66 10.54
N ALA A 233 1.47 -12.56 10.68
CA ALA A 233 1.12 -11.68 9.57
C ALA A 233 2.35 -11.01 8.96
N PHE A 234 3.26 -10.56 9.81
CA PHE A 234 4.53 -10.02 9.41
C PHE A 234 5.38 -11.06 8.67
N VAL A 235 5.62 -12.22 9.29
CA VAL A 235 6.52 -13.24 8.74
C VAL A 235 5.94 -13.83 7.47
N GLY A 236 4.64 -14.15 7.46
CA GLY A 236 3.95 -14.63 6.27
C GLY A 236 3.95 -13.62 5.14
N GLY A 237 3.69 -12.33 5.43
CA GLY A 237 3.71 -11.28 4.41
C GLY A 237 5.09 -11.03 3.84
N ALA A 238 6.12 -10.98 4.70
CA ALA A 238 7.51 -10.85 4.26
C ALA A 238 7.94 -12.05 3.40
N LEU A 239 7.55 -13.28 3.77
CA LEU A 239 7.84 -14.49 2.98
C LEU A 239 7.13 -14.47 1.63
N VAL A 240 5.85 -14.08 1.58
CA VAL A 240 5.10 -13.97 0.32
C VAL A 240 5.73 -12.91 -0.59
N ILE A 241 6.06 -11.73 -0.08
CA ILE A 241 6.73 -10.70 -0.89
C ILE A 241 8.11 -11.18 -1.35
N SER A 242 8.91 -11.79 -0.47
CA SER A 242 10.23 -12.33 -0.84
C SER A 242 10.11 -13.42 -1.92
N ALA A 243 9.13 -14.32 -1.79
CA ALA A 243 8.90 -15.39 -2.76
C ALA A 243 8.46 -14.87 -4.14
N LEU A 244 7.68 -13.77 -4.17
CA LEU A 244 7.19 -13.18 -5.40
C LEU A 244 8.23 -12.32 -6.12
N THR A 245 9.16 -11.70 -5.38
CA THR A 245 10.06 -10.68 -5.94
C THR A 245 11.39 -11.23 -6.46
N LEU A 246 11.82 -12.44 -6.05
CA LEU A 246 13.02 -13.18 -6.53
C LEU A 246 14.35 -12.39 -6.61
N SER A 247 14.41 -11.12 -6.20
CA SER A 247 15.56 -10.22 -6.39
C SER A 247 16.37 -10.05 -5.10
N ASN A 248 17.70 -10.12 -5.22
CA ASN A 248 18.63 -10.14 -4.08
C ASN A 248 18.57 -8.87 -3.22
N ILE A 249 18.32 -7.70 -3.82
CA ILE A 249 18.32 -6.40 -3.10
C ILE A 249 17.04 -6.23 -2.29
N LEU A 250 15.87 -6.53 -2.86
CA LEU A 250 14.60 -6.47 -2.12
C LEU A 250 14.57 -7.51 -1.01
N THR A 251 15.10 -8.71 -1.26
CA THR A 251 15.23 -9.76 -0.24
C THR A 251 16.10 -9.31 0.94
N ALA A 252 17.22 -8.62 0.69
CA ALA A 252 18.05 -8.04 1.74
C ALA A 252 17.35 -6.90 2.50
N MET A 253 16.56 -6.06 1.80
CA MET A 253 15.76 -5.00 2.41
C MET A 253 14.60 -5.55 3.26
N PHE A 254 14.10 -6.75 2.99
CA PHE A 254 13.12 -7.46 3.83
C PHE A 254 13.77 -8.23 4.99
N ALA A 255 15.03 -8.65 4.86
CA ALA A 255 15.78 -9.26 5.94
C ALA A 255 16.00 -8.29 7.12
N LEU A 256 16.16 -6.99 6.85
CA LEU A 256 16.33 -5.93 7.86
C LEU A 256 15.12 -5.77 8.80
N PRO A 257 13.88 -5.59 8.32
CA PRO A 257 12.71 -5.55 9.19
C PRO A 257 12.45 -6.90 9.87
N LEU A 258 12.77 -8.03 9.23
CA LEU A 258 12.69 -9.35 9.86
C LEU A 258 13.71 -9.51 11.02
N LEU A 259 14.93 -9.00 10.84
CA LEU A 259 15.96 -8.94 11.88
C LEU A 259 15.57 -7.97 12.99
N ALA A 260 15.09 -6.78 12.63
CA ALA A 260 14.57 -5.79 13.56
C ALA A 260 13.38 -6.35 14.34
N LEU A 261 12.53 -7.19 13.71
CA LEU A 261 11.45 -7.93 14.36
C LEU A 261 12.00 -8.96 15.36
N LEU A 262 13.02 -9.75 14.99
CA LEU A 262 13.64 -10.72 15.90
C LEU A 262 14.26 -10.04 17.13
N ILE A 263 14.92 -8.88 16.93
CA ILE A 263 15.44 -8.04 18.00
C ILE A 263 14.29 -7.47 18.83
N ALA A 264 13.25 -6.98 18.15
CA ALA A 264 12.06 -6.42 18.75
C ALA A 264 11.32 -7.41 19.65
N MET A 265 11.19 -8.67 19.24
CA MET A 265 10.56 -9.71 20.04
C MET A 265 11.37 -10.06 21.30
N ARG A 266 12.68 -9.80 21.31
CA ARG A 266 13.56 -10.05 22.48
C ARG A 266 13.69 -8.87 23.42
N ALA A 267 13.42 -7.63 22.96
CA ALA A 267 13.60 -6.43 23.77
C ALA A 267 12.27 -5.89 24.34
N PRO A 268 12.11 -5.81 25.68
CA PRO A 268 10.93 -5.18 26.27
C PRO A 268 10.96 -3.66 26.03
N ALA A 269 10.22 -3.18 25.01
CA ALA A 269 10.11 -1.75 24.75
C ALA A 269 9.38 -1.02 25.90
N SER A 270 9.91 0.13 26.31
CA SER A 270 9.29 0.98 27.33
C SER A 270 7.91 1.50 26.86
N ARG A 271 7.02 1.83 27.80
CA ARG A 271 5.69 2.40 27.47
C ARG A 271 5.80 3.66 26.60
N THR A 272 6.84 4.47 26.83
CA THR A 272 7.12 5.68 26.05
C THR A 272 7.43 5.33 24.60
N VAL A 273 8.34 4.38 24.35
CA VAL A 273 8.68 3.92 22.99
C VAL A 273 7.45 3.39 22.26
N LYS A 274 6.62 2.58 22.93
CA LYS A 274 5.37 2.08 22.34
C LYS A 274 4.39 3.20 21.96
N ARG A 275 4.29 4.25 22.79
CA ARG A 275 3.43 5.40 22.52
C ARG A 275 3.95 6.23 21.34
N VAL A 276 5.25 6.50 21.30
CA VAL A 276 5.91 7.23 20.21
C VAL A 276 5.71 6.50 18.89
N LEU A 277 6.02 5.21 18.84
CA LEU A 277 5.87 4.40 17.62
C LEU A 277 4.42 4.29 17.17
N LYS A 278 3.46 4.24 18.09
CA LYS A 278 2.04 4.31 17.75
C LYS A 278 1.65 5.65 17.14
N GLY A 279 2.19 6.74 17.71
CA GLY A 279 2.05 8.08 17.16
C GLY A 279 2.63 8.16 15.74
N MET A 280 3.88 7.72 15.56
CA MET A 280 4.59 7.72 14.28
C MET A 280 3.88 6.88 13.22
N SER A 281 3.47 5.64 13.54
CA SER A 281 2.86 4.75 12.55
C SER A 281 1.57 5.34 11.98
N SER A 282 0.75 5.95 12.83
CA SER A 282 -0.56 6.46 12.43
C SER A 282 -0.52 7.89 11.90
N SER A 283 0.37 8.73 12.43
CA SER A 283 0.42 10.18 12.16
C SER A 283 1.45 10.58 11.12
N VAL A 284 2.43 9.72 10.86
CA VAL A 284 3.52 10.01 9.92
C VAL A 284 3.59 8.92 8.86
N MET A 285 3.79 7.66 9.24
CA MET A 285 4.06 6.59 8.25
C MET A 285 2.84 6.27 7.39
N ALA A 286 1.64 6.13 7.98
CA ALA A 286 0.41 5.86 7.24
C ALA A 286 0.07 6.93 6.17
N PRO A 287 0.05 8.24 6.49
CA PRO A 287 -0.15 9.27 5.47
C PRO A 287 0.96 9.27 4.42
N VAL A 288 2.24 9.15 4.82
CA VAL A 288 3.36 9.11 3.88
C VAL A 288 3.26 7.93 2.91
N LEU A 289 3.00 6.71 3.40
CA LEU A 289 2.83 5.54 2.54
C LEU A 289 1.67 5.73 1.55
N THR A 290 0.56 6.29 2.01
CA THR A 290 -0.58 6.49 1.11
C THR A 290 -0.26 7.55 0.06
N ALA A 291 0.43 8.62 0.44
CA ALA A 291 0.87 9.64 -0.50
C ALA A 291 1.87 9.07 -1.54
N LEU A 292 2.82 8.24 -1.10
CA LEU A 292 3.75 7.52 -1.97
C LEU A 292 3.02 6.58 -2.96
N ALA A 293 1.95 5.91 -2.53
CA ALA A 293 1.16 5.06 -3.41
C ALA A 293 0.38 5.85 -4.47
N CYS A 294 0.15 7.14 -4.24
CA CYS A 294 -0.69 7.99 -5.09
C CYS A 294 0.10 8.97 -5.95
N ILE A 295 1.38 9.26 -5.61
CA ILE A 295 2.16 10.33 -6.22
C ILE A 295 2.42 10.13 -7.72
N HIS A 296 2.45 8.88 -8.20
CA HIS A 296 2.69 8.55 -9.61
C HIS A 296 1.41 8.32 -10.41
N PHE A 297 0.23 8.38 -9.77
CA PHE A 297 -1.03 8.04 -10.41
C PHE A 297 -1.88 9.27 -10.70
N ASP A 298 -2.43 9.36 -11.93
CA ASP A 298 -3.47 10.33 -12.25
C ASP A 298 -4.86 9.74 -11.88
N PRO A 299 -5.50 10.21 -10.78
CA PRO A 299 -6.79 9.69 -10.35
C PRO A 299 -7.89 9.90 -11.39
N VAL A 300 -7.80 10.96 -12.20
CA VAL A 300 -8.79 11.26 -13.26
C VAL A 300 -8.68 10.24 -14.39
N ALA A 301 -7.45 9.94 -14.81
CA ALA A 301 -7.19 8.93 -15.83
C ALA A 301 -7.59 7.52 -15.36
N GLY A 302 -7.42 7.22 -14.07
CA GLY A 302 -7.88 5.97 -13.47
C GLY A 302 -9.39 5.82 -13.46
N ALA A 303 -10.07 6.84 -12.91
CA ALA A 303 -11.51 6.84 -12.68
C ALA A 303 -12.35 6.76 -13.96
N SER A 304 -11.77 7.09 -15.13
CA SER A 304 -12.44 7.01 -16.43
C SER A 304 -12.63 5.56 -16.94
N THR A 305 -11.99 4.58 -16.30
CA THR A 305 -12.01 3.18 -16.76
C THR A 305 -12.80 2.28 -15.81
N TRP A 306 -13.73 1.49 -16.33
CA TRP A 306 -14.49 0.52 -15.51
C TRP A 306 -13.60 -0.52 -14.78
N PRO A 307 -12.46 -1.02 -15.33
CA PRO A 307 -11.63 -1.99 -14.63
C PRO A 307 -11.06 -1.44 -13.32
N PHE A 308 -10.78 -0.14 -13.25
CA PHE A 308 -10.32 0.51 -12.03
C PHE A 308 -11.35 0.40 -10.89
N TRP A 309 -12.62 0.66 -11.18
CA TRP A 309 -13.70 0.53 -10.19
C TRP A 309 -13.93 -0.91 -9.75
N ILE A 310 -13.82 -1.87 -10.67
CA ILE A 310 -13.90 -3.31 -10.31
C ILE A 310 -12.71 -3.71 -9.43
N ALA A 311 -11.50 -3.25 -9.73
CA ALA A 311 -10.34 -3.49 -8.89
C ALA A 311 -10.53 -2.93 -7.47
N ILE A 312 -11.08 -1.71 -7.33
CA ILE A 312 -11.44 -1.15 -6.02
C ILE A 312 -12.45 -2.04 -5.30
N LEU A 313 -13.51 -2.47 -5.99
CA LEU A 313 -14.54 -3.33 -5.41
C LEU A 313 -13.96 -4.65 -4.90
N ILE A 314 -13.12 -5.32 -5.70
CA ILE A 314 -12.41 -6.53 -5.29
C ILE A 314 -11.56 -6.24 -4.04
N ALA A 315 -10.77 -5.16 -4.06
CA ALA A 315 -9.95 -4.77 -2.92
C ALA A 315 -10.79 -4.55 -1.66
N VAL A 316 -11.91 -3.81 -1.73
CA VAL A 316 -12.78 -3.55 -0.57
C VAL A 316 -13.39 -4.84 -0.02
N VAL A 317 -14.02 -5.64 -0.88
CA VAL A 317 -14.75 -6.86 -0.47
C VAL A 317 -13.80 -7.86 0.17
N PHE A 318 -12.68 -8.19 -0.48
CA PHE A 318 -11.80 -9.23 0.04
C PHE A 318 -10.94 -8.77 1.22
N SER A 319 -10.60 -7.48 1.32
CA SER A 319 -9.89 -6.96 2.49
C SER A 319 -10.77 -6.91 3.74
N SER A 320 -12.09 -6.72 3.57
CA SER A 320 -13.09 -6.78 4.64
C SER A 320 -13.50 -8.21 4.97
N ASP A 321 -14.17 -8.85 4.02
CA ASP A 321 -14.95 -10.06 4.27
C ASP A 321 -14.04 -11.29 4.26
N GLY A 322 -12.99 -11.28 3.44
CA GLY A 322 -11.98 -12.32 3.42
C GLY A 322 -11.23 -12.42 4.76
N ARG A 323 -10.97 -11.29 5.41
CA ARG A 323 -10.38 -11.22 6.76
C ARG A 323 -11.30 -11.81 7.84
N TRP A 324 -12.58 -11.49 7.76
CA TRP A 324 -13.55 -12.01 8.71
C TRP A 324 -13.78 -13.52 8.54
N LEU A 325 -14.00 -13.97 7.30
CA LEU A 325 -14.27 -15.37 6.98
C LEU A 325 -13.04 -16.25 7.23
N GLY A 326 -11.87 -15.84 6.75
CA GLY A 326 -10.63 -16.56 7.00
C GLY A 326 -10.26 -16.55 8.48
N GLY A 327 -10.52 -15.44 9.17
CA GLY A 327 -10.34 -15.35 10.61
C GLY A 327 -11.19 -16.37 11.37
N TRP A 328 -12.46 -16.50 10.99
CA TRP A 328 -13.41 -17.47 11.55
C TRP A 328 -12.95 -18.90 11.28
N LEU A 329 -12.61 -19.24 10.04
CA LEU A 329 -12.14 -20.57 9.64
C LEU A 329 -10.91 -21.00 10.45
N GLY A 330 -9.92 -20.12 10.62
CA GLY A 330 -8.71 -20.47 11.35
C GLY A 330 -8.93 -20.63 12.86
N TRP A 331 -9.81 -19.83 13.47
CA TRP A 331 -10.20 -20.04 14.87
C TRP A 331 -11.05 -21.30 15.05
N TRP A 332 -11.92 -21.62 14.11
CA TRP A 332 -12.77 -22.80 14.15
C TRP A 332 -11.98 -24.10 13.96
N SER A 333 -10.94 -24.10 13.11
CA SER A 333 -10.12 -25.28 12.85
C SER A 333 -8.96 -25.45 13.84
N GLY A 334 -8.29 -24.36 14.22
CA GLY A 334 -7.06 -24.39 15.03
C GLY A 334 -7.22 -23.91 16.47
N GLY A 335 -8.43 -23.47 16.86
CA GLY A 335 -8.73 -23.05 18.22
C GLY A 335 -8.95 -24.22 19.19
N THR A 336 -8.75 -23.94 20.49
CA THR A 336 -9.26 -24.78 21.58
C THR A 336 -10.79 -24.86 21.51
N GLU A 337 -11.41 -25.84 22.16
CA GLU A 337 -12.88 -26.02 22.14
C GLU A 337 -13.64 -24.72 22.48
N LEU A 338 -13.20 -24.02 23.53
CA LEU A 338 -13.73 -22.71 23.91
C LEU A 338 -13.50 -21.64 22.82
N ALA A 339 -12.32 -21.62 22.19
CA ALA A 339 -12.04 -20.69 21.10
C ALA A 339 -12.85 -20.98 19.82
N ARG A 340 -13.17 -22.24 19.54
CA ARG A 340 -14.01 -22.64 18.39
C ARG A 340 -15.45 -22.17 18.58
N GLY A 341 -16.00 -22.35 19.78
CA GLY A 341 -17.34 -21.84 20.14
C GLY A 341 -17.46 -20.32 20.02
N GLU A 342 -16.33 -19.61 20.05
CA GLU A 342 -16.24 -18.15 19.95
C GLU A 342 -15.63 -17.64 18.65
N ALA A 343 -15.36 -18.53 17.68
CA ALA A 343 -14.63 -18.18 16.47
C ALA A 343 -15.27 -17.00 15.73
N TRP A 344 -16.61 -16.96 15.69
CA TRP A 344 -17.38 -15.86 15.10
C TRP A 344 -17.10 -14.53 15.79
N ARG A 345 -17.21 -14.48 17.13
CA ARG A 345 -17.01 -13.24 17.90
C ARG A 345 -15.57 -12.75 17.76
N ARG A 346 -14.61 -13.68 17.75
CA ARG A 346 -13.18 -13.39 17.60
C ARG A 346 -12.84 -12.87 16.21
N SER A 347 -13.44 -13.42 15.16
CA SER A 347 -13.26 -12.92 13.79
C SER A 347 -14.02 -11.61 13.56
N ALA A 348 -15.21 -11.44 14.15
CA ALA A 348 -15.94 -10.18 14.09
C ALA A 348 -15.15 -9.04 14.77
N ALA A 349 -14.43 -9.33 15.86
CA ALA A 349 -13.48 -8.39 16.45
C ALA A 349 -12.28 -8.08 15.55
N SER A 350 -11.99 -8.92 14.55
CA SER A 350 -10.96 -8.65 13.54
C SER A 350 -11.45 -7.64 12.49
N LEU A 351 -12.75 -7.45 12.26
CA LEU A 351 -13.29 -6.41 11.35
C LEU A 351 -12.93 -4.95 11.74
N ASN A 352 -12.26 -4.76 12.88
CA ASN A 352 -11.72 -3.50 13.34
C ASN A 352 -10.75 -2.85 12.33
N ALA A 353 -10.82 -1.51 12.29
CA ALA A 353 -9.87 -0.59 11.67
C ALA A 353 -8.42 -0.95 11.98
N GLY A 354 -7.51 -0.78 11.02
CA GLY A 354 -6.08 -0.87 11.27
C GLY A 354 -5.23 -1.63 10.26
N VAL A 355 -5.78 -2.07 9.14
CA VAL A 355 -5.10 -2.94 8.16
C VAL A 355 -4.68 -2.18 6.90
N GLY A 356 -5.31 -1.04 6.62
CA GLY A 356 -5.10 -0.32 5.37
C GLY A 356 -3.66 0.10 5.14
N ALA A 357 -2.93 0.52 6.18
CA ALA A 357 -1.53 0.91 6.05
C ALA A 357 -0.59 -0.26 5.73
N VAL A 358 -0.89 -1.47 6.24
CA VAL A 358 -0.12 -2.67 5.92
C VAL A 358 -0.38 -3.10 4.49
N GLN A 359 -1.65 -3.11 4.09
CA GLN A 359 -2.07 -3.42 2.73
C GLN A 359 -1.44 -2.49 1.70
N ILE A 360 -1.43 -1.17 1.95
CA ILE A 360 -0.78 -0.17 1.09
C ILE A 360 0.74 -0.39 1.05
N GLY A 361 1.39 -0.64 2.19
CA GLY A 361 2.83 -0.89 2.22
C GLY A 361 3.22 -2.18 1.47
N ALA A 362 2.42 -3.24 1.56
CA ALA A 362 2.61 -4.46 0.78
C ALA A 362 2.42 -4.21 -0.73
N ALA A 363 1.40 -3.44 -1.11
CA ALA A 363 1.17 -3.06 -2.50
C ALA A 363 2.34 -2.24 -3.06
N LEU A 364 2.86 -1.28 -2.31
CA LEU A 364 4.04 -0.48 -2.67
C LEU A 364 5.28 -1.35 -2.86
N ALA A 365 5.51 -2.31 -1.98
CA ALA A 365 6.63 -3.23 -2.12
C ALA A 365 6.54 -4.07 -3.40
N LEU A 366 5.34 -4.56 -3.74
CA LEU A 366 5.09 -5.34 -4.95
C LEU A 366 5.16 -4.47 -6.21
N ALA A 367 4.70 -3.23 -6.14
CA ALA A 367 4.85 -2.24 -7.21
C ALA A 367 6.31 -1.89 -7.45
N GLY A 368 7.09 -1.68 -6.39
CA GLY A 368 8.52 -1.44 -6.48
C GLY A 368 9.33 -2.63 -7.01
N ALA A 369 8.75 -3.83 -7.02
CA ALA A 369 9.30 -5.01 -7.67
C ALA A 369 8.80 -5.19 -9.12
N GLY A 370 8.03 -4.25 -9.66
CA GLY A 370 7.47 -4.31 -11.02
C GLY A 370 6.30 -5.28 -11.17
N LEU A 371 5.78 -5.86 -10.08
CA LEU A 371 4.70 -6.85 -10.14
C LEU A 371 3.31 -6.23 -10.12
N LEU A 372 3.19 -4.96 -9.74
CA LEU A 372 1.90 -4.31 -9.52
C LEU A 372 1.94 -2.92 -10.15
N ASN A 373 1.10 -2.67 -11.14
CA ASN A 373 1.05 -1.38 -11.83
C ASN A 373 0.36 -0.30 -10.98
N ASP A 374 0.55 0.97 -11.34
CA ASP A 374 0.04 2.12 -10.59
C ASP A 374 -1.49 2.11 -10.43
N ARG A 375 -2.23 1.59 -11.42
CA ARG A 375 -3.70 1.46 -11.37
C ARG A 375 -4.13 0.52 -10.26
N LEU A 376 -3.52 -0.67 -10.19
CA LEU A 376 -3.81 -1.65 -9.15
C LEU A 376 -3.34 -1.16 -7.78
N LEU A 377 -2.22 -0.44 -7.72
CA LEU A 377 -1.70 0.14 -6.48
C LEU A 377 -2.70 1.13 -5.90
N MET A 378 -3.21 2.04 -6.73
CA MET A 378 -4.24 2.99 -6.33
C MET A 378 -5.54 2.26 -5.95
N ALA A 379 -5.96 1.24 -6.69
CA ALA A 379 -7.15 0.47 -6.33
C ALA A 379 -7.03 -0.19 -4.95
N VAL A 380 -5.87 -0.76 -4.64
CA VAL A 380 -5.55 -1.30 -3.30
C VAL A 380 -5.58 -0.19 -2.24
N ALA A 381 -5.00 0.98 -2.52
CA ALA A 381 -4.97 2.10 -1.59
C ALA A 381 -6.38 2.66 -1.29
N VAL A 382 -7.19 2.88 -2.31
CA VAL A 382 -8.59 3.32 -2.16
C VAL A 382 -9.42 2.27 -1.45
N GLY A 383 -9.22 0.99 -1.76
CA GLY A 383 -9.87 -0.12 -1.07
C GLY A 383 -9.53 -0.14 0.43
N ALA A 384 -8.24 -0.03 0.76
CA ALA A 384 -7.74 0.07 2.13
C ALA A 384 -8.33 1.27 2.89
N ILE A 385 -8.38 2.46 2.27
CA ILE A 385 -9.00 3.66 2.85
C ILE A 385 -10.48 3.45 3.12
N THR A 386 -11.21 2.90 2.14
CA THR A 386 -12.65 2.62 2.25
C THR A 386 -12.92 1.66 3.40
N VAL A 387 -12.10 0.62 3.56
CA VAL A 387 -12.16 -0.29 4.71
C VAL A 387 -11.96 0.48 6.01
N GLU A 388 -10.99 1.38 6.12
CA GLU A 388 -10.78 2.15 7.36
C GLU A 388 -11.94 3.11 7.68
N LEU A 389 -12.47 3.81 6.68
CA LEU A 389 -13.60 4.75 6.84
C LEU A 389 -14.87 4.04 7.32
N THR A 390 -15.13 2.85 6.78
CA THR A 390 -16.33 2.05 7.09
C THR A 390 -16.18 1.17 8.34
N ALA A 391 -15.00 1.15 8.96
CA ALA A 391 -14.74 0.29 10.12
C ALA A 391 -15.67 0.55 11.31
N GLY A 392 -16.03 1.81 11.58
CA GLY A 392 -16.96 2.14 12.66
C GLY A 392 -18.33 1.48 12.51
N VAL A 393 -18.86 1.52 11.28
CA VAL A 393 -20.14 0.89 10.92
C VAL A 393 -20.05 -0.63 11.05
N ARG A 394 -18.98 -1.26 10.53
CA ARG A 394 -18.79 -2.71 10.65
C ARG A 394 -18.67 -3.18 12.10
N ILE A 395 -17.97 -2.41 12.95
CA ILE A 395 -17.86 -2.71 14.39
C ILE A 395 -19.23 -2.62 15.06
N HIS A 396 -20.03 -1.62 14.70
CA HIS A 396 -21.38 -1.47 15.23
C HIS A 396 -22.26 -2.67 14.86
N PHE A 397 -22.27 -3.08 13.58
CA PHE A 397 -22.96 -4.29 13.13
C PHE A 397 -22.49 -5.54 13.87
N ALA A 398 -21.18 -5.74 13.99
CA ALA A 398 -20.61 -6.87 14.72
C ALA A 398 -21.09 -6.93 16.19
N ARG A 399 -21.24 -5.77 16.84
CA ARG A 399 -21.75 -5.68 18.23
C ARG A 399 -23.25 -5.98 18.33
N MET A 400 -24.06 -5.54 17.37
CA MET A 400 -25.49 -5.85 17.36
C MET A 400 -25.73 -7.35 17.25
N PHE A 401 -25.03 -8.02 16.31
CA PHE A 401 -25.08 -9.47 16.18
C PHE A 401 -24.65 -10.21 17.46
N ASP A 402 -23.64 -9.68 18.16
CA ASP A 402 -23.15 -10.28 19.41
C ASP A 402 -24.15 -10.19 20.57
N ARG A 403 -25.00 -9.16 20.57
CA ARG A 403 -26.02 -8.92 21.60
C ARG A 403 -27.38 -9.55 21.30
N GLY A 404 -27.58 -10.06 20.09
CA GLY A 404 -28.91 -10.52 19.64
C GLY A 404 -29.93 -9.38 19.54
N GLU A 405 -29.48 -8.13 19.43
CA GLU A 405 -30.34 -6.95 19.32
C GLU A 405 -30.82 -6.79 17.87
N PRO A 406 -32.13 -6.51 17.62
CA PRO A 406 -32.60 -6.11 16.29
C PRO A 406 -31.96 -4.79 15.85
N PHE A 407 -31.74 -4.62 14.53
CA PHE A 407 -31.08 -3.44 13.97
C PHE A 407 -31.80 -2.14 14.37
N ALA A 408 -31.14 -1.31 15.18
CA ALA A 408 -31.53 0.06 15.43
C ALA A 408 -30.41 0.97 14.89
N PRO A 409 -30.66 1.83 13.89
CA PRO A 409 -29.63 2.72 13.37
C PRO A 409 -29.08 3.61 14.49
N PRO A 410 -27.79 3.99 14.44
CA PRO A 410 -27.22 4.88 15.45
C PRO A 410 -28.04 6.17 15.48
N SER A 411 -28.53 6.52 16.67
CA SER A 411 -29.16 7.82 16.90
C SER A 411 -28.15 8.91 16.51
N PRO A 412 -28.56 9.91 15.71
CA PRO A 412 -27.66 11.01 15.36
C PRO A 412 -27.10 11.62 16.66
N PRO A 413 -25.82 12.09 16.65
CA PRO A 413 -25.30 12.82 17.79
C PRO A 413 -26.26 13.98 18.07
N ASP A 414 -26.70 14.10 19.32
CA ASP A 414 -27.62 15.16 19.75
C ASP A 414 -27.11 16.51 19.19
N ALA A 415 -27.94 17.11 18.34
CA ALA A 415 -27.64 18.34 17.60
C ALA A 415 -27.68 19.58 18.51
#